data_AF-A0A4Z0P357-F1
#
_entry.id   AF-A0A4Z0P357-F1
#
_cell.length_a   1.000
_cell.length_b   1.000
_cell.length_c   1.000
_cell.angle_alpha   90.00
_cell.angle_beta   90.00
_cell.angle_gamma   90.00
#
_symmetry.space_group_name_H-M   'P 1'
#
loop_
_entity.id
_entity.type
_entity.pdbx_description
1 polymer ?
#
loop_
_entity_poly.entity_id
_entity_poly.type
_entity_poly.pdbx_seq_one_letter_code
_entity_poly.pdbx_strand_id
1 'polypeptide(L)'
;MRSILARSRYFPFVLFPAKGKAASSDNAGSSGLSAEQLAALDLKPSADYNYPTNSADYAIPAGFASFPSSGWIVQRFAITTISTLQALFALHSGNGNNVFGVRFSNTTNRPLFYVRANNVDISTAQFATPNITLPIVANIAQAYGVTWQVNGSALTLRVYWHGQVYEITTTLPAFSAAFTSLRIGARNSGSDPLQGRVASFQLGSGAFLTPAQLSLLCTRPQVTTVATAGQSNIGKWVVGGTDNGGNPDGRNAYLAACANSATRIVTYLGGAIGGAALMKSTVSAGETNYWWDDTTHTPGPNALALSEIIVRYGRQVDEFIWDQGEGEGHAINNPSRPLITSATYKDCLMRLFRYLLSLSPTAEISIGKLGIRTDGTYTNIGGIQAIVDIQNEVIAENVWCRMSHERYDLPLFSDGVHYPKAQYEIMAQRAARQRDRHMGAAITATSGPRFSATRSGATLTINLTHDGATDFTGNGEGFYYMGANGQQVALSGFTKVNGSQITMTLASAVAGTLYYIYDNQPVTLANVIRDNSAYTLPMRRGKVSVA
;
A
#
# COMPACT_ATOMS: atom_id res chain seq x y z
N MET A 1 -23.86 -41.65 19.29
CA MET A 1 -23.82 -41.41 20.75
C MET A 1 -22.43 -40.93 21.14
N ARG A 2 -22.38 -40.07 22.16
CA ARG A 2 -21.28 -39.27 22.79
C ARG A 2 -19.92 -40.00 22.90
N SER A 3 -18.74 -39.37 23.00
CA SER A 3 -18.29 -38.15 23.73
C SER A 3 -16.99 -37.56 23.13
N ILE A 4 -16.84 -36.27 22.85
CA ILE A 4 -16.30 -35.15 23.67
C ILE A 4 -15.23 -35.51 24.72
N LEU A 5 -14.02 -34.95 24.51
CA LEU A 5 -12.99 -34.40 25.42
C LEU A 5 -11.64 -34.45 24.62
N ALA A 6 -10.66 -33.56 24.67
CA ALA A 6 -10.44 -32.21 25.19
C ALA A 6 -9.08 -31.79 24.59
N ARG A 7 -8.99 -30.69 23.82
CA ARG A 7 -7.70 -30.19 23.29
C ARG A 7 -7.15 -29.08 24.19
N SER A 8 -6.10 -29.38 24.93
CA SER A 8 -5.25 -28.39 25.60
C SER A 8 -4.37 -27.67 24.58
N ARG A 9 -4.49 -26.34 24.51
CA ARG A 9 -3.55 -25.45 23.81
C ARG A 9 -2.46 -25.03 24.79
N TYR A 10 -1.20 -25.34 24.46
CA TYR A 10 -0.03 -24.65 25.01
C TYR A 10 0.82 -24.19 23.82
N PHE A 11 0.87 -22.88 23.60
CA PHE A 11 1.89 -22.22 22.77
C PHE A 11 2.90 -21.60 23.74
N PRO A 12 4.21 -21.88 23.64
CA PRO A 12 5.19 -21.20 24.45
C PRO A 12 5.46 -19.80 23.88
N PHE A 13 5.24 -18.78 24.70
CA PHE A 13 5.75 -17.44 24.50
C PHE A 13 7.29 -17.46 24.62
N VAL A 14 7.98 -16.96 23.59
CA VAL A 14 9.40 -16.60 23.69
C VAL A 14 9.45 -15.13 24.16
N LEU A 15 9.78 -14.95 25.44
CA LEU A 15 10.09 -13.67 26.07
C LEU A 15 11.56 -13.33 25.80
N PHE A 16 11.83 -12.23 25.10
CA PHE A 16 13.14 -11.59 25.13
C PHE A 16 13.22 -10.65 26.34
N PRO A 17 14.29 -10.68 27.16
CA PRO A 17 14.40 -9.81 28.33
C PRO A 17 14.89 -8.42 27.92
N ALA A 18 14.02 -7.41 28.04
CA ALA A 18 14.43 -6.01 28.07
C ALA A 18 14.99 -5.68 29.47
N LYS A 19 16.30 -5.50 29.60
CA LYS A 19 16.92 -4.86 30.76
C LYS A 19 16.74 -3.34 30.64
N GLY A 20 15.96 -2.74 31.55
CA GLY A 20 15.96 -1.28 31.74
C GLY A 20 14.69 -0.69 32.35
N LYS A 21 14.57 -0.81 33.68
CA LYS A 21 13.77 -0.04 34.66
C LYS A 21 12.47 0.68 34.19
N ALA A 22 11.36 0.21 34.77
CA ALA A 22 9.99 0.72 34.63
C ALA A 22 9.67 1.98 35.47
N ALA A 23 8.80 2.84 34.93
CA ALA A 23 7.57 3.39 35.51
C ALA A 23 6.83 4.14 34.37
N SER A 24 5.56 3.94 34.03
CA SER A 24 4.42 3.28 34.68
C SER A 24 3.48 2.72 33.60
N SER A 25 2.67 1.75 34.02
CA SER A 25 1.79 0.87 33.24
C SER A 25 0.57 1.57 32.63
N ASP A 26 0.44 1.50 31.31
CA ASP A 26 -0.83 1.51 30.57
C ASP A 26 -0.66 0.72 29.26
N ASN A 27 -0.53 -0.61 29.37
CA ASN A 27 -0.65 -1.52 28.24
C ASN A 27 -2.11 -1.98 28.15
N ALA A 28 -2.98 -1.14 27.59
CA ALA A 28 -4.28 -1.55 27.09
C ALA A 28 -4.15 -1.86 25.58
N GLY A 29 -4.63 -3.04 25.16
CA GLY A 29 -4.60 -3.49 23.78
C GLY A 29 -5.16 -2.43 22.82
N SER A 30 -4.43 -2.19 21.73
CA SER A 30 -4.65 -1.12 20.76
C SER A 30 -5.84 -1.36 19.82
N SER A 31 -7.00 -1.73 20.34
CA SER A 31 -8.25 -1.48 19.61
C SER A 31 -8.56 0.00 19.78
N GLY A 32 -8.24 0.81 18.77
CA GLY A 32 -8.62 2.23 18.78
C GLY A 32 -10.11 2.38 19.09
N LEU A 33 -10.48 3.37 19.89
CA LEU A 33 -11.89 3.63 20.20
C LEU A 33 -12.67 3.87 18.90
N SER A 34 -13.87 3.30 18.82
CA SER A 34 -14.86 3.51 17.76
C SER A 34 -15.28 4.97 17.62
N ALA A 35 -15.89 5.32 16.48
CA ALA A 35 -16.47 6.65 16.27
C ALA A 35 -17.54 6.98 17.34
N GLU A 36 -18.31 6.00 17.81
CA GLU A 36 -19.27 6.18 18.91
C GLU A 36 -18.58 6.47 20.25
N GLN A 37 -17.47 5.80 20.57
CA GLN A 37 -16.71 6.05 21.80
C GLN A 37 -16.05 7.44 21.79
N LEU A 38 -15.68 7.95 20.62
CA LEU A 38 -15.15 9.30 20.45
C LEU A 38 -16.26 10.37 20.53
N ALA A 39 -17.44 10.07 20.01
CA ALA A 39 -18.63 10.89 20.19
C ALA A 39 -19.07 10.93 21.66
N ALA A 40 -18.91 9.83 22.40
CA ALA A 40 -19.17 9.76 23.84
C ALA A 40 -18.13 10.52 24.68
N LEU A 41 -16.94 10.79 24.15
CA LEU A 41 -15.90 11.61 24.78
C LEU A 41 -15.98 13.10 24.40
N ASP A 42 -16.96 13.50 23.57
CA ASP A 42 -17.16 14.86 23.05
C ASP A 42 -15.92 15.48 22.35
N LEU A 43 -15.07 14.63 21.75
CA LEU A 43 -13.82 15.06 21.08
C LEU A 43 -14.02 15.38 19.60
N LYS A 44 -15.11 16.09 19.25
CA LYS A 44 -15.34 16.51 17.86
C LYS A 44 -14.41 17.67 17.50
N PRO A 45 -13.66 17.59 16.38
CA PRO A 45 -12.85 18.72 15.94
C PRO A 45 -13.75 19.92 15.64
N SER A 46 -13.29 21.11 16.05
CA SER A 46 -13.88 22.40 15.63
C SER A 46 -13.63 22.70 14.15
N ALA A 47 -12.60 22.10 13.56
CA ALA A 47 -12.46 21.93 12.11
C ALA A 47 -11.67 20.67 11.77
N ASP A 48 -12.11 20.01 10.69
CA ASP A 48 -11.49 18.82 10.12
C ASP A 48 -11.24 19.07 8.63
N TYR A 49 -9.99 19.35 8.28
CA TYR A 49 -9.56 19.55 6.91
C TYR A 49 -8.92 18.27 6.39
N ASN A 50 -9.59 17.62 5.45
CA ASN A 50 -9.07 16.45 4.74
C ASN A 50 -8.44 16.90 3.42
N TYR A 51 -7.20 16.46 3.18
CA TYR A 51 -6.40 16.77 1.99
C TYR A 51 -6.22 18.27 1.71
N PRO A 52 -5.85 19.09 2.71
CA PRO A 52 -5.65 20.51 2.49
C PRO A 52 -4.53 20.74 1.47
N THR A 53 -4.78 21.63 0.51
CA THR A 53 -3.74 22.19 -0.36
C THR A 53 -2.68 22.86 0.52
N ASN A 54 -1.41 22.47 0.33
CA ASN A 54 -0.30 23.13 1.01
C ASN A 54 -0.25 24.60 0.62
N SER A 55 0.16 25.46 1.55
CA SER A 55 0.34 26.90 1.34
C SER A 55 -0.94 27.71 1.10
N ALA A 56 -2.12 27.09 1.19
CA ALA A 56 -3.40 27.80 1.17
C ALA A 56 -3.76 28.36 2.57
N ASP A 57 -4.41 29.52 2.58
CA ASP A 57 -5.02 30.09 3.78
C ASP A 57 -6.44 29.51 3.96
N TYR A 58 -6.73 29.05 5.17
CA TYR A 58 -8.01 28.50 5.60
C TYR A 58 -8.66 29.42 6.63
N ALA A 59 -9.98 29.44 6.62
CA ALA A 59 -10.75 30.17 7.62
C ALA A 59 -10.51 29.60 9.03
N ILE A 60 -10.44 30.48 10.02
CA ILE A 60 -10.36 30.07 11.42
C ILE A 60 -11.76 29.63 11.89
N PRO A 61 -11.90 28.47 12.55
CA PRO A 61 -13.19 28.07 13.14
C PRO A 61 -13.64 29.11 14.18
N ALA A 62 -14.94 29.36 14.28
CA ALA A 62 -15.48 30.41 15.16
C ALA A 62 -15.00 30.29 16.63
N GLY A 63 -14.82 29.06 17.13
CA GLY A 63 -14.28 28.78 18.47
C GLY A 63 -12.77 28.99 18.65
N PHE A 64 -12.08 29.48 17.63
CA PHE A 64 -10.64 29.72 17.59
C PHE A 64 -10.30 31.16 17.18
N ALA A 65 -11.22 32.12 17.25
CA ALA A 65 -10.91 33.51 16.92
C ALA A 65 -9.77 34.11 17.80
N SER A 66 -9.48 33.51 18.96
CA SER A 66 -8.32 33.79 19.82
C SER A 66 -7.68 32.49 20.29
N PHE A 67 -6.46 32.56 20.85
CA PHE A 67 -5.81 31.39 21.46
C PHE A 67 -6.63 30.92 22.67
N PRO A 68 -7.27 29.72 22.62
CA PRO A 68 -8.13 29.28 23.69
C PRO A 68 -7.31 28.81 24.90
N SER A 69 -7.91 28.87 26.10
CA SER A 69 -7.28 28.38 27.33
C SER A 69 -6.97 26.88 27.30
N SER A 70 -7.63 26.12 26.42
CA SER A 70 -7.24 24.76 26.07
C SER A 70 -7.64 24.42 24.65
N GLY A 71 -6.92 23.46 24.06
CA GLY A 71 -7.24 22.96 22.74
C GLY A 71 -6.27 21.88 22.29
N TRP A 72 -6.47 21.40 21.07
CA TRP A 72 -5.66 20.38 20.48
C TRP A 72 -5.61 20.48 18.95
N ILE A 73 -4.53 19.96 18.39
CA ILE A 73 -4.30 19.79 16.96
C ILE A 73 -3.81 18.38 16.73
N VAL A 74 -4.32 17.74 15.68
CA VAL A 74 -3.76 16.51 15.14
C VAL A 74 -3.55 16.70 13.65
N GLN A 75 -2.34 16.41 13.18
CA GLN A 75 -2.05 16.47 11.76
C GLN A 75 -1.33 15.21 11.30
N ARG A 76 -1.75 14.73 10.14
CA ARG A 76 -1.14 13.62 9.42
C ARG A 76 -0.55 14.12 8.13
N PHE A 77 0.68 13.73 7.85
CA PHE A 77 1.43 14.28 6.73
C PHE A 77 2.50 13.30 6.27
N ALA A 78 3.05 13.48 5.09
CA ALA A 78 4.22 12.76 4.61
C ALA A 78 5.16 13.77 3.95
N ILE A 79 6.43 13.79 4.39
CA ILE A 79 7.46 14.65 3.81
C ILE A 79 8.20 13.86 2.74
N THR A 80 8.29 14.38 1.52
CA THR A 80 9.05 13.72 0.44
C THR A 80 10.55 13.98 0.55
N THR A 81 10.93 15.19 0.98
CA THR A 81 12.32 15.66 1.02
C THR A 81 12.57 16.47 2.29
N ILE A 82 13.65 16.19 3.02
CA ILE A 82 14.05 16.89 4.25
C ILE A 82 15.30 17.71 3.97
N SER A 83 15.16 18.84 3.28
CA SER A 83 16.31 19.65 2.82
C SER A 83 16.37 21.04 3.49
N THR A 84 15.22 21.64 3.77
CA THR A 84 15.09 22.98 4.35
C THR A 84 14.21 22.98 5.59
N LEU A 85 14.11 24.13 6.27
CA LEU A 85 13.02 24.41 7.19
C LEU A 85 11.67 24.25 6.45
N GLN A 86 10.72 23.57 7.08
CA GLN A 86 9.39 23.32 6.52
C GLN A 86 8.35 23.53 7.61
N ALA A 87 7.26 24.21 7.29
CA ALA A 87 6.15 24.40 8.21
C ALA A 87 5.05 23.36 7.96
N LEU A 88 4.60 22.72 9.03
CA LEU A 88 3.46 21.83 9.00
C LEU A 88 2.15 22.59 9.00
N PHE A 89 2.06 23.60 9.85
CA PHE A 89 0.99 24.58 9.87
C PHE A 89 1.44 25.84 10.63
N ALA A 90 0.66 26.90 10.46
CA ALA A 90 0.75 28.11 11.25
C ALA A 90 -0.65 28.73 11.43
N LEU A 91 -0.96 29.18 12.64
CA LEU A 91 -2.03 30.13 12.92
C LEU A 91 -1.45 31.54 12.88
N HIS A 92 -2.13 32.43 12.17
CA HIS A 92 -1.68 33.79 11.92
C HIS A 92 -2.57 34.81 12.61
N SER A 93 -1.99 35.92 13.04
CA SER A 93 -2.72 37.09 13.55
C SER A 93 -2.45 38.32 12.69
N GLY A 94 -3.12 38.41 11.54
CA GLY A 94 -2.92 39.48 10.55
C GLY A 94 -1.48 39.54 10.00
N ASN A 95 -1.20 40.53 9.14
CA ASN A 95 0.11 41.00 8.62
C ASN A 95 1.30 40.00 8.61
N GLY A 96 1.06 38.73 8.27
CA GLY A 96 2.11 37.72 8.26
C GLY A 96 2.72 37.41 9.63
N ASN A 97 1.95 37.44 10.72
CA ASN A 97 2.47 37.04 12.03
C ASN A 97 2.08 35.60 12.42
N ASN A 98 2.99 34.61 12.31
CA ASN A 98 2.76 33.21 12.74
C ASN A 98 2.80 33.08 14.26
N VAL A 99 1.66 33.05 14.92
CA VAL A 99 1.57 33.03 16.37
C VAL A 99 1.80 31.64 16.95
N PHE A 100 1.19 30.62 16.35
CA PHE A 100 1.25 29.25 16.82
C PHE A 100 1.48 28.33 15.64
N GLY A 101 2.35 27.34 15.78
CA GLY A 101 2.55 26.39 14.71
C GLY A 101 3.59 25.35 15.00
N VAL A 102 3.83 24.54 13.98
CA VAL A 102 4.87 23.50 13.99
C VAL A 102 5.74 23.64 12.77
N ARG A 103 7.05 23.57 13.00
CA ARG A 103 8.09 23.60 11.99
C ARG A 103 8.96 22.36 12.08
N PHE A 104 9.65 22.03 11.00
CA PHE A 104 10.71 21.04 10.99
C PHE A 104 12.03 21.72 10.75
N SER A 105 12.98 21.47 11.64
CA SER A 105 14.38 21.85 11.44
C SER A 105 15.08 20.76 10.63
N ASN A 106 15.70 21.14 9.52
CA ASN A 106 16.56 20.25 8.73
C ASN A 106 17.83 19.85 9.51
N THR A 107 18.28 20.66 10.46
CA THR A 107 19.46 20.37 11.30
C THR A 107 19.21 19.27 12.31
N THR A 108 18.05 19.29 12.96
CA THR A 108 17.71 18.31 14.03
C THR A 108 16.81 17.19 13.55
N ASN A 109 16.19 17.35 12.38
CA ASN A 109 15.17 16.47 11.81
C ASN A 109 14.02 16.16 12.79
N ARG A 110 13.60 17.19 13.55
CA ARG A 110 12.58 17.12 14.61
C ARG A 110 11.52 18.21 14.47
N PRO A 111 10.28 17.95 14.91
CA PRO A 111 9.26 18.98 15.01
C PRO A 111 9.61 20.00 16.10
N LEU A 112 9.47 21.27 15.76
CA LEU A 112 9.65 22.44 16.60
C LEU A 112 8.28 23.09 16.78
N PHE A 113 7.75 22.99 18.00
CA PHE A 113 6.52 23.64 18.41
C PHE A 113 6.85 25.06 18.86
N TYR A 114 6.09 26.04 18.40
CA TYR A 114 6.29 27.43 18.80
C TYR A 114 4.95 28.10 19.10
N VAL A 115 4.95 28.88 20.17
CA VAL A 115 3.92 29.88 20.52
C VAL A 115 4.66 31.21 20.69
N ARG A 116 4.19 32.30 20.08
CA ARG A 116 4.85 33.60 20.16
C ARG A 116 3.88 34.76 20.43
N ALA A 117 4.41 35.80 21.08
CA ALA A 117 3.76 37.11 21.10
C ALA A 117 3.89 37.81 19.74
N ASN A 118 3.01 38.78 19.48
CA ASN A 118 3.13 39.67 18.33
C ASN A 118 4.48 40.41 18.41
N ASN A 119 5.25 40.41 17.31
CA ASN A 119 6.50 41.17 17.12
C ASN A 119 7.79 40.59 17.71
N VAL A 120 7.84 39.30 18.07
CA VAL A 120 9.09 38.63 18.48
C VAL A 120 9.63 37.77 17.32
N ASP A 121 10.92 37.96 16.99
CA ASP A 121 11.60 37.23 15.93
C ASP A 121 11.75 35.74 16.27
N ILE A 122 11.67 34.86 15.26
CA ILE A 122 11.56 33.42 15.48
C ILE A 122 12.82 32.78 16.07
N SER A 123 13.93 33.48 15.99
CA SER A 123 15.21 33.15 16.63
C SER A 123 15.16 33.24 18.17
N THR A 124 14.13 33.89 18.74
CA THR A 124 13.96 34.11 20.19
C THR A 124 12.70 33.45 20.77
N ALA A 125 11.96 32.69 19.95
CA ALA A 125 10.78 31.96 20.41
C ALA A 125 11.16 30.87 21.42
N GLN A 126 10.39 30.76 22.51
CA GLN A 126 10.52 29.63 23.44
C GLN A 126 10.06 28.36 22.71
N PHE A 127 11.01 27.58 22.24
CA PHE A 127 10.77 26.24 21.73
C PHE A 127 10.60 25.31 22.91
N ALA A 128 9.37 24.88 23.16
CA ALA A 128 9.15 23.64 23.87
C ALA A 128 9.50 22.51 22.89
N THR A 129 10.78 22.19 22.72
CA THR A 129 11.19 20.94 22.08
C THR A 129 11.24 19.88 23.15
N PRO A 130 10.30 18.93 23.17
CA PRO A 130 10.56 17.72 23.91
C PRO A 130 11.82 17.07 23.35
N ASN A 131 12.54 16.30 24.17
CA ASN A 131 13.65 15.47 23.71
C ASN A 131 13.12 14.33 22.83
N ILE A 132 12.57 14.68 21.68
CA ILE A 132 12.07 13.79 20.65
C ILE A 132 13.29 13.13 20.02
N THR A 133 13.49 11.86 20.30
CA THR A 133 14.67 11.12 19.83
C THR A 133 14.51 10.55 18.43
N LEU A 134 13.28 10.37 17.95
CA LEU A 134 13.00 9.69 16.69
C LEU A 134 12.90 10.68 15.52
N PRO A 135 13.79 10.57 14.50
CA PRO A 135 13.82 11.46 13.35
C PRO A 135 12.66 11.21 12.39
N ILE A 136 12.30 12.22 11.61
CA ILE A 136 11.40 12.02 10.48
C ILE A 136 12.07 11.15 9.42
N VAL A 137 11.32 10.19 8.91
CA VAL A 137 11.70 9.43 7.73
C VAL A 137 10.92 9.95 6.52
N ALA A 138 11.63 10.31 5.47
CA ALA A 138 11.02 10.77 4.22
C ALA A 138 10.15 9.68 3.58
N ASN A 139 9.06 10.09 2.95
CA ASN A 139 8.05 9.26 2.28
C ASN A 139 7.30 8.28 3.19
N ILE A 140 7.42 8.46 4.50
CA ILE A 140 6.61 7.75 5.49
C ILE A 140 5.57 8.73 6.01
N ALA A 141 4.30 8.33 6.04
CA ALA A 141 3.31 9.17 6.67
C ALA A 141 3.62 9.24 8.16
N GLN A 142 3.44 10.39 8.74
CA GLN A 142 3.68 10.70 10.12
C GLN A 142 2.39 11.26 10.68
N ALA A 143 2.22 11.09 11.99
CA ALA A 143 1.16 11.74 12.73
C ALA A 143 1.80 12.39 13.95
N TYR A 144 1.40 13.63 14.21
CA TYR A 144 1.67 14.25 15.49
C TYR A 144 0.38 14.84 16.03
N GLY A 145 0.38 14.98 17.34
CA GLY A 145 -0.67 15.68 18.05
C GLY A 145 -0.04 16.66 19.01
N VAL A 146 -0.67 17.81 19.19
CA VAL A 146 -0.38 18.72 20.29
C VAL A 146 -1.68 19.05 20.99
N THR A 147 -1.69 19.01 22.30
CA THR A 147 -2.76 19.61 23.10
C THR A 147 -2.15 20.56 24.12
N TRP A 148 -2.89 21.61 24.45
CA TRP A 148 -2.42 22.63 25.36
C TRP A 148 -3.46 22.99 26.41
N GLN A 149 -2.96 23.52 27.52
CA GLN A 149 -3.72 24.14 28.57
C GLN A 149 -2.99 25.39 29.08
N VAL A 150 -3.74 26.46 29.33
CA VAL A 150 -3.27 27.71 29.90
C VAL A 150 -3.89 27.89 31.28
N ASN A 151 -3.05 27.96 32.31
CA ASN A 151 -3.45 28.20 33.70
C ASN A 151 -2.73 29.46 34.20
N GLY A 152 -3.41 30.61 34.12
CA GLY A 152 -2.78 31.91 34.35
C GLY A 152 -1.76 32.22 33.25
N SER A 153 -0.49 32.43 33.61
CA SER A 153 0.60 32.58 32.64
C SER A 153 1.29 31.26 32.29
N ALA A 154 0.95 30.14 32.93
CA ALA A 154 1.55 28.85 32.61
C ALA A 154 0.87 28.20 31.39
N LEU A 155 1.68 27.78 30.42
CA LEU A 155 1.28 26.97 29.27
C LEU A 155 1.81 25.56 29.43
N THR A 156 0.93 24.58 29.56
CA THR A 156 1.28 23.17 29.49
C THR A 156 0.96 22.64 28.10
N LEU A 157 1.93 21.98 27.46
CA LEU A 157 1.82 21.32 26.17
C LEU A 157 2.02 19.81 26.36
N ARG A 158 1.17 19.01 25.72
CA ARG A 158 1.44 17.59 25.46
C ARG A 158 1.61 17.37 23.98
N VAL A 159 2.70 16.72 23.61
CA VAL A 159 3.04 16.41 22.22
C VAL A 159 3.07 14.91 22.04
N TYR A 160 2.25 14.38 21.14
CA TYR A 160 2.36 13.01 20.68
C TYR A 160 3.26 12.94 19.44
N TRP A 161 4.25 12.03 19.48
CA TRP A 161 5.13 11.74 18.36
C TRP A 161 5.67 10.31 18.46
N HIS A 162 5.56 9.54 17.37
CA HIS A 162 6.04 8.14 17.29
C HIS A 162 5.68 7.24 18.49
N GLY A 163 4.41 7.24 18.90
CA GLY A 163 3.95 6.37 19.99
C GLY A 163 4.28 6.88 21.39
N GLN A 164 4.98 8.01 21.52
CA GLN A 164 5.32 8.63 22.79
C GLN A 164 4.57 9.95 22.98
N VAL A 165 4.23 10.26 24.23
CA VAL A 165 3.69 11.57 24.62
C VAL A 165 4.71 12.26 25.50
N TYR A 166 5.03 13.50 25.16
CA TYR A 166 5.92 14.35 25.93
C TYR A 166 5.12 15.51 26.51
N GLU A 167 5.38 15.86 27.76
CA GLU A 167 4.73 16.99 28.44
C GLU A 167 5.76 18.06 28.80
N ILE A 168 5.43 19.32 28.55
CA ILE A 168 6.27 20.48 28.85
C ILE A 168 5.39 21.57 29.43
N THR A 169 5.83 22.20 30.51
CA THR A 169 5.19 23.41 31.03
C THR A 169 6.16 24.58 30.90
N THR A 170 5.69 25.68 30.32
CA THR A 170 6.45 26.93 30.14
C THR A 170 5.58 28.14 30.49
N THR A 171 6.13 29.35 30.40
CA THR A 171 5.34 30.58 30.51
C THR A 171 4.78 30.97 29.14
N LEU A 172 3.47 31.17 29.04
CA LEU A 172 2.83 31.75 27.89
C LEU A 172 3.26 33.23 27.77
N PRO A 173 3.91 33.65 26.68
CA PRO A 173 4.18 35.06 26.47
C PRO A 173 2.86 35.82 26.37
N ALA A 174 2.84 37.08 26.84
CA ALA A 174 1.64 37.91 26.79
C ALA A 174 1.09 37.96 25.34
N PHE A 175 -0.14 37.49 25.17
CA PHE A 175 -0.75 37.27 23.87
C PHE A 175 -2.14 37.92 23.81
N SER A 176 -2.35 38.83 22.86
CA SER A 176 -3.62 39.56 22.68
C SER A 176 -4.17 39.50 21.25
N ALA A 177 -3.60 38.66 20.39
CA ALA A 177 -3.93 38.68 18.98
C ALA A 177 -5.11 37.73 18.65
N ALA A 178 -6.08 38.23 17.88
CA ALA A 178 -7.04 37.35 17.24
C ALA A 178 -6.36 36.56 16.11
N PHE A 179 -6.73 35.29 15.95
CA PHE A 179 -6.33 34.51 14.79
C PHE A 179 -7.17 34.94 13.58
N THR A 180 -6.49 35.25 12.47
CA THR A 180 -7.13 35.70 11.22
C THR A 180 -7.10 34.64 10.14
N SER A 181 -6.09 33.77 10.13
CA SER A 181 -6.01 32.67 9.17
C SER A 181 -5.22 31.47 9.72
N LEU A 182 -5.56 30.29 9.23
CA LEU A 182 -4.80 29.06 9.41
C LEU A 182 -4.13 28.74 8.08
N ARG A 183 -2.82 28.50 8.07
CA ARG A 183 -2.13 27.96 6.90
C ARG A 183 -1.64 26.56 7.19
N ILE A 184 -1.92 25.64 6.27
CA ILE A 184 -1.50 24.25 6.37
C ILE A 184 -0.41 23.98 5.32
N GLY A 185 0.66 23.31 5.73
CA GLY A 185 1.79 22.96 4.86
C GLY A 185 2.67 24.15 4.43
N ALA A 186 2.56 25.30 5.07
CA ALA A 186 3.50 26.43 4.94
C ALA A 186 3.25 27.47 6.05
N ARG A 187 4.03 28.55 6.03
CA ARG A 187 3.86 29.78 6.80
C ARG A 187 3.52 30.97 5.90
N ASN A 188 3.45 32.18 6.46
CA ASN A 188 2.99 33.40 5.77
C ASN A 188 3.45 33.48 4.31
N SER A 189 2.52 33.86 3.44
CA SER A 189 2.80 34.08 2.01
C SER A 189 3.45 32.86 1.32
N GLY A 190 3.30 31.65 1.88
CA GLY A 190 3.88 30.42 1.35
C GLY A 190 5.33 30.15 1.77
N SER A 191 5.87 30.87 2.76
CA SER A 191 7.24 30.64 3.26
C SER A 191 7.38 29.28 3.96
N ASP A 192 8.57 28.70 3.94
CA ASP A 192 8.86 27.36 4.51
C ASP A 192 7.86 26.28 4.03
N PRO A 193 7.61 26.13 2.71
CA PRO A 193 6.60 25.21 2.24
C PRO A 193 6.97 23.77 2.58
N LEU A 194 5.97 23.00 3.00
CA LEU A 194 6.08 21.57 3.18
C LEU A 194 6.36 20.91 1.83
N GLN A 195 7.54 20.29 1.71
CA GLN A 195 7.90 19.43 0.60
C GLN A 195 7.29 18.06 0.87
N GLY A 196 5.98 17.96 0.68
CA GLY A 196 5.22 16.80 1.11
C GLY A 196 3.72 16.99 0.93
N ARG A 197 2.94 16.20 1.66
CA ARG A 197 1.48 16.25 1.64
C ARG A 197 0.93 16.22 3.06
N VAL A 198 -0.21 16.88 3.28
CA VAL A 198 -0.99 16.76 4.51
C VAL A 198 -2.25 15.94 4.19
N ALA A 199 -2.45 14.84 4.90
CA ALA A 199 -3.65 13.99 4.78
C ALA A 199 -4.81 14.65 5.49
N SER A 200 -4.56 15.11 6.71
CA SER A 200 -5.58 15.60 7.59
C SER A 200 -4.99 16.65 8.50
N PHE A 201 -5.79 17.66 8.81
CA PHE A 201 -5.54 18.60 9.88
C PHE A 201 -6.82 18.76 10.69
N GLN A 202 -6.76 18.38 11.95
CA GLN A 202 -7.85 18.49 12.90
C GLN A 202 -7.47 19.50 13.97
N LEU A 203 -8.41 20.38 14.29
CA LEU A 203 -8.27 21.44 15.28
C LEU A 203 -9.48 21.38 16.22
N GLY A 204 -9.27 21.30 17.53
CA GLY A 204 -10.34 21.33 18.53
C GLY A 204 -10.03 22.28 19.67
N SER A 205 -11.07 22.95 20.20
CA SER A 205 -10.97 23.91 21.30
C SER A 205 -11.62 23.34 22.56
N GLY A 206 -11.24 23.87 23.72
CA GLY A 206 -11.94 23.61 24.98
C GLY A 206 -11.61 22.27 25.65
N ALA A 207 -10.65 21.51 25.13
CA ALA A 207 -10.20 20.27 25.73
C ALA A 207 -8.67 20.18 25.80
N PHE A 208 -8.15 19.84 26.97
CA PHE A 208 -6.76 19.41 27.17
C PHE A 208 -6.72 17.88 27.24
N LEU A 209 -6.28 17.25 26.15
CA LEU A 209 -6.39 15.80 25.99
C LEU A 209 -5.45 15.04 26.93
N THR A 210 -5.89 13.91 27.46
CA THR A 210 -5.00 12.96 28.14
C THR A 210 -4.01 12.34 27.14
N PRO A 211 -2.86 11.81 27.59
CA PRO A 211 -1.94 11.08 26.72
C PRO A 211 -2.61 9.98 25.88
N ALA A 212 -3.52 9.21 26.49
CA ALA A 212 -4.26 8.16 25.82
C ALA A 212 -5.19 8.71 24.73
N GLN A 213 -5.93 9.80 25.01
CA GLN A 213 -6.80 10.44 24.02
C GLN A 213 -6.00 11.03 22.86
N LEU A 214 -4.89 11.72 23.14
CA LEU A 214 -4.03 12.30 22.11
C LEU A 214 -3.38 11.22 21.24
N SER A 215 -2.85 10.16 21.85
CA SER A 215 -2.27 9.02 21.14
C SER A 215 -3.30 8.34 20.25
N LEU A 216 -4.51 8.11 20.76
CA LEU A 216 -5.61 7.56 20.00
C LEU A 216 -5.97 8.45 18.80
N LEU A 217 -6.13 9.77 19.00
CA LEU A 217 -6.45 10.68 17.91
C LEU A 217 -5.36 10.69 16.86
N CYS A 218 -4.07 10.53 17.21
CA CYS A 218 -2.97 10.48 16.26
C CYS A 218 -2.82 9.13 15.54
N THR A 219 -3.28 8.05 16.16
CA THR A 219 -3.22 6.70 15.59
C THR A 219 -4.45 6.34 14.74
N ARG A 220 -5.46 7.23 14.64
CA ARG A 220 -6.62 6.95 13.76
C ARG A 220 -6.17 6.71 12.30
N PRO A 221 -6.76 5.70 11.62
CA PRO A 221 -6.44 5.36 10.24
C PRO A 221 -7.00 6.43 9.29
N GLN A 222 -6.14 7.37 8.89
CA GLN A 222 -6.30 8.19 7.68
C GLN A 222 -5.04 8.08 6.78
N VAL A 223 -4.11 7.22 7.18
CA VAL A 223 -2.96 6.80 6.39
C VAL A 223 -3.23 5.35 6.02
N THR A 224 -3.12 5.01 4.74
CA THR A 224 -2.99 3.63 4.32
C THR A 224 -1.51 3.26 4.30
N THR A 225 -1.14 2.19 4.98
CA THR A 225 0.17 1.58 4.91
C THR A 225 0.11 0.41 3.93
N VAL A 226 0.94 0.49 2.88
CA VAL A 226 1.09 -0.55 1.88
C VAL A 226 2.47 -1.16 2.06
N ALA A 227 2.54 -2.48 2.15
CA ALA A 227 3.80 -3.21 2.19
C ALA A 227 3.97 -4.04 0.92
N THR A 228 5.16 -4.06 0.33
CA THR A 228 5.48 -5.03 -0.72
C THR A 228 6.17 -6.26 -0.20
N ALA A 229 5.84 -7.38 -0.81
CA ALA A 229 6.51 -8.64 -0.64
C ALA A 229 6.63 -9.33 -2.01
N GLY A 230 7.56 -10.28 -2.12
CA GLY A 230 7.85 -10.98 -3.37
C GLY A 230 9.25 -10.68 -3.88
N GLN A 231 9.42 -10.56 -5.19
CA GLN A 231 10.76 -10.57 -5.81
C GLN A 231 11.16 -9.31 -6.58
N SER A 232 12.12 -9.42 -7.53
CA SER A 232 12.83 -8.27 -8.11
C SER A 232 11.93 -7.26 -8.81
N ASN A 233 10.86 -7.70 -9.49
CA ASN A 233 9.98 -6.78 -10.23
C ASN A 233 9.26 -5.78 -9.29
N ILE A 234 8.75 -6.26 -8.16
CA ILE A 234 8.08 -5.42 -7.16
C ILE A 234 9.08 -4.73 -6.22
N GLY A 235 10.32 -5.22 -6.10
CA GLY A 235 11.42 -4.50 -5.46
C GLY A 235 11.90 -3.30 -6.29
N LYS A 236 12.11 -3.51 -7.60
CA LYS A 236 12.51 -2.46 -8.57
C LYS A 236 11.47 -1.36 -8.71
N TRP A 237 10.19 -1.71 -8.53
CA TRP A 237 9.10 -0.75 -8.41
C TRP A 237 9.34 0.29 -7.29
N VAL A 238 9.89 -0.15 -6.16
CA VAL A 238 9.89 0.59 -4.89
C VAL A 238 11.17 1.36 -4.64
N VAL A 239 12.30 0.70 -4.90
CA VAL A 239 13.64 1.22 -4.57
C VAL A 239 14.29 1.87 -5.78
N GLY A 240 13.84 1.55 -7.00
CA GLY A 240 14.58 1.82 -8.23
C GLY A 240 15.80 0.88 -8.33
N GLY A 241 16.05 0.31 -9.51
CA GLY A 241 17.25 -0.50 -9.72
C GLY A 241 18.50 0.37 -9.86
N THR A 242 19.64 -0.11 -9.35
CA THR A 242 20.98 0.46 -9.63
C THR A 242 21.30 0.46 -11.11
N ASP A 243 20.74 -0.49 -11.86
CA ASP A 243 21.13 -0.75 -13.25
C ASP A 243 20.50 0.22 -14.25
N ASN A 244 19.56 1.09 -13.82
CA ASN A 244 18.84 2.01 -14.72
C ASN A 244 18.34 3.30 -14.01
N GLY A 245 19.12 3.84 -13.07
CA GLY A 245 18.95 5.24 -12.63
C GLY A 245 18.22 5.47 -11.31
N GLY A 246 18.14 4.47 -10.40
CA GLY A 246 17.93 4.69 -8.96
C GLY A 246 16.67 5.46 -8.53
N ASN A 247 15.71 5.68 -9.43
CA ASN A 247 14.54 6.50 -9.15
C ASN A 247 13.34 5.58 -8.82
N PRO A 248 12.67 5.77 -7.67
CA PRO A 248 11.49 5.00 -7.26
C PRO A 248 10.24 5.38 -8.07
N ASP A 249 10.34 5.38 -9.39
CA ASP A 249 9.36 5.97 -10.30
C ASP A 249 8.01 5.30 -10.22
N GLY A 250 7.96 3.97 -10.19
CA GLY A 250 6.68 3.33 -10.02
C GLY A 250 6.11 3.57 -8.61
N ARG A 251 6.91 3.66 -7.53
CA ARG A 251 6.39 4.07 -6.21
C ARG A 251 5.74 5.45 -6.31
N ASN A 252 6.41 6.39 -6.97
CA ASN A 252 5.88 7.74 -7.19
C ASN A 252 4.60 7.71 -8.03
N ALA A 253 4.54 6.88 -9.07
CA ALA A 253 3.34 6.68 -9.90
C ALA A 253 2.17 6.07 -9.11
N TYR A 254 2.44 5.10 -8.22
CA TYR A 254 1.45 4.54 -7.30
C TYR A 254 0.89 5.62 -6.38
N LEU A 255 1.78 6.39 -5.72
CA LEU A 255 1.41 7.48 -4.81
C LEU A 255 0.69 8.62 -5.53
N ALA A 256 1.00 8.89 -6.80
CA ALA A 256 0.31 9.86 -7.64
C ALA A 256 -1.09 9.37 -8.03
N ALA A 257 -1.23 8.10 -8.43
CA ALA A 257 -2.52 7.50 -8.75
C ALA A 257 -3.45 7.45 -7.53
N CYS A 258 -2.93 7.08 -6.36
CA CYS A 258 -3.68 7.13 -5.09
C CYS A 258 -4.01 8.57 -4.65
N ALA A 259 -3.24 9.58 -5.07
CA ALA A 259 -3.54 10.98 -4.73
C ALA A 259 -4.81 11.47 -5.42
N ASN A 260 -5.00 11.02 -6.66
CA ASN A 260 -6.12 11.44 -7.50
C ASN A 260 -7.46 10.81 -7.06
N SER A 261 -7.44 9.78 -6.21
CA SER A 261 -8.64 9.23 -5.55
C SER A 261 -9.01 9.96 -4.24
N ALA A 262 -8.33 11.10 -3.98
CA ALA A 262 -8.71 12.18 -3.07
C ALA A 262 -8.91 11.85 -1.58
N THR A 263 -8.54 10.66 -1.09
CA THR A 263 -8.99 10.25 0.25
C THR A 263 -7.98 9.63 1.20
N ARG A 264 -6.68 9.44 0.87
CA ARG A 264 -5.66 8.86 1.80
C ARG A 264 -4.21 9.30 1.54
N ILE A 265 -3.40 9.52 2.59
CA ILE A 265 -1.93 9.41 2.46
C ILE A 265 -1.58 7.93 2.41
N VAL A 266 -0.74 7.54 1.47
CA VAL A 266 -0.19 6.19 1.41
C VAL A 266 1.26 6.17 1.89
N THR A 267 1.53 5.38 2.93
CA THR A 267 2.89 5.00 3.37
C THR A 267 3.29 3.72 2.69
N TYR A 268 4.55 3.64 2.28
CA TYR A 268 5.06 2.46 1.60
C TYR A 268 6.16 1.78 2.42
N LEU A 269 6.05 0.47 2.65
CA LEU A 269 7.06 -0.37 3.29
C LEU A 269 7.63 -1.34 2.24
N GLY A 270 8.88 -1.15 1.84
CA GLY A 270 9.55 -2.01 0.86
C GLY A 270 10.09 -3.29 1.51
N GLY A 271 9.46 -4.44 1.24
CA GLY A 271 9.93 -5.74 1.73
C GLY A 271 10.39 -6.71 0.64
N ALA A 272 10.20 -6.36 -0.64
CA ALA A 272 10.51 -7.26 -1.75
C ALA A 272 12.01 -7.41 -1.99
N ILE A 273 12.45 -8.64 -2.30
CA ILE A 273 13.87 -9.00 -2.38
C ILE A 273 14.18 -9.65 -3.73
N GLY A 274 15.15 -9.11 -4.46
CA GLY A 274 15.51 -9.60 -5.79
C GLY A 274 15.91 -11.08 -5.80
N GLY A 275 15.42 -11.83 -6.79
CA GLY A 275 15.73 -13.26 -6.96
C GLY A 275 15.15 -14.18 -5.88
N ALA A 276 14.29 -13.67 -4.99
CA ALA A 276 13.72 -14.48 -3.92
C ALA A 276 12.76 -15.55 -4.43
N ALA A 277 12.97 -16.78 -3.94
CA ALA A 277 12.02 -17.87 -4.07
C ALA A 277 10.89 -17.76 -3.03
N LEU A 278 9.70 -18.24 -3.34
CA LEU A 278 8.67 -18.47 -2.32
C LEU A 278 9.14 -19.54 -1.32
N MET A 279 9.71 -20.65 -1.83
CA MET A 279 9.99 -21.85 -1.04
C MET A 279 11.49 -22.10 -0.85
N LYS A 280 11.88 -22.61 0.32
CA LYS A 280 13.26 -23.00 0.62
C LYS A 280 13.76 -24.12 -0.30
N SER A 281 12.90 -25.07 -0.65
CA SER A 281 13.25 -26.15 -1.58
C SER A 281 13.70 -25.67 -2.97
N THR A 282 13.39 -24.43 -3.34
CA THR A 282 13.77 -23.84 -4.63
C THR A 282 15.21 -23.35 -4.66
N VAL A 283 15.78 -23.01 -3.50
CA VAL A 283 17.12 -22.42 -3.35
C VAL A 283 18.16 -23.45 -2.90
N SER A 284 19.44 -23.14 -3.09
CA SER A 284 20.52 -24.06 -2.69
C SER A 284 20.60 -24.20 -1.16
N ALA A 285 21.16 -25.31 -0.68
CA ALA A 285 21.36 -25.52 0.74
C ALA A 285 22.21 -24.38 1.36
N GLY A 286 21.71 -23.79 2.45
CA GLY A 286 22.35 -22.66 3.14
C GLY A 286 21.98 -21.28 2.59
N GLU A 287 21.32 -21.20 1.44
CA GLU A 287 20.81 -19.91 0.94
C GLU A 287 19.65 -19.41 1.81
N THR A 288 19.59 -18.09 1.99
CA THR A 288 18.59 -17.40 2.81
C THR A 288 17.55 -16.65 1.98
N ASN A 289 17.66 -16.67 0.65
CA ASN A 289 16.83 -15.87 -0.25
C ASN A 289 15.49 -16.54 -0.58
N TYR A 290 14.70 -16.83 0.46
CA TYR A 290 13.36 -17.42 0.33
C TYR A 290 12.37 -16.85 1.36
N TRP A 291 11.07 -16.95 1.05
CA TRP A 291 10.00 -16.40 1.89
C TRP A 291 9.42 -17.37 2.91
N TRP A 292 9.38 -18.66 2.60
CA TRP A 292 8.79 -19.69 3.45
C TRP A 292 9.63 -20.97 3.48
N ASP A 293 9.87 -21.52 4.68
CA ASP A 293 10.48 -22.85 4.81
C ASP A 293 9.39 -23.91 4.69
N ASP A 294 9.33 -24.55 3.53
CA ASP A 294 8.34 -25.57 3.17
C ASP A 294 8.53 -26.90 3.93
N THR A 295 9.69 -27.10 4.56
CA THR A 295 9.98 -28.29 5.39
C THR A 295 9.58 -28.09 6.85
N THR A 296 9.96 -26.95 7.44
CA THR A 296 9.69 -26.66 8.86
C THR A 296 8.38 -25.91 9.07
N HIS A 297 7.75 -25.45 7.98
CA HIS A 297 6.54 -24.62 7.98
C HIS A 297 6.67 -23.34 8.83
N THR A 298 7.84 -22.70 8.75
CA THR A 298 8.11 -21.42 9.42
C THR A 298 8.40 -20.31 8.41
N PRO A 299 8.21 -19.02 8.79
CA PRO A 299 8.64 -17.89 7.97
C PRO A 299 10.11 -17.99 7.62
N GLY A 300 10.45 -17.76 6.35
CA GLY A 300 11.82 -17.68 5.88
C GLY A 300 12.46 -16.32 6.21
N PRO A 301 13.77 -16.16 5.94
CA PRO A 301 14.49 -14.92 6.26
C PRO A 301 13.86 -13.67 5.65
N ASN A 302 13.32 -13.74 4.43
CA ASN A 302 12.69 -12.60 3.76
C ASN A 302 11.38 -12.17 4.45
N ALA A 303 10.57 -13.13 4.90
CA ALA A 303 9.35 -12.86 5.65
C ALA A 303 9.65 -12.27 7.04
N LEU A 304 10.72 -12.75 7.70
CA LEU A 304 11.19 -12.23 8.97
C LEU A 304 11.69 -10.77 8.83
N ALA A 305 12.49 -10.48 7.80
CA ALA A 305 12.97 -9.12 7.54
C ALA A 305 11.81 -8.12 7.33
N LEU A 306 10.79 -8.50 6.56
CA LEU A 306 9.58 -7.67 6.42
C LEU A 306 8.83 -7.51 7.75
N SER A 307 8.72 -8.57 8.56
CA SER A 307 8.07 -8.48 9.87
C SER A 307 8.80 -7.52 10.82
N GLU A 308 10.14 -7.48 10.80
CA GLU A 308 10.94 -6.53 11.57
C GLU A 308 10.69 -5.09 11.12
N ILE A 309 10.55 -4.85 9.81
CA ILE A 309 10.17 -3.55 9.25
C ILE A 309 8.80 -3.13 9.81
N ILE A 310 7.79 -4.00 9.70
CA ILE A 310 6.42 -3.71 10.17
C ILE A 310 6.41 -3.38 11.67
N VAL A 311 7.07 -4.22 12.49
CA VAL A 311 7.18 -4.03 13.94
C VAL A 311 7.89 -2.73 14.27
N ARG A 312 9.03 -2.45 13.63
CA ARG A 312 9.82 -1.23 13.87
C ARG A 312 9.02 0.04 13.59
N TYR A 313 8.17 0.03 12.58
CA TYR A 313 7.35 1.20 12.25
C TYR A 313 6.08 1.30 13.10
N GLY A 314 5.73 0.26 13.87
CA GLY A 314 4.60 0.26 14.80
C GLY A 314 3.26 0.46 14.11
N ARG A 315 3.11 -0.01 12.87
CA ARG A 315 1.90 0.19 12.05
C ARG A 315 1.25 -1.12 11.66
N GLN A 316 -0.08 -1.09 11.64
CA GLN A 316 -0.82 -2.06 10.85
C GLN A 316 -0.65 -1.72 9.37
N VAL A 317 -0.39 -2.77 8.59
CA VAL A 317 -0.44 -2.73 7.14
C VAL A 317 -1.90 -2.85 6.72
N ASP A 318 -2.36 -2.03 5.78
CA ASP A 318 -3.69 -2.12 5.21
C ASP A 318 -3.71 -3.01 3.96
N GLU A 319 -2.59 -3.04 3.21
CA GLU A 319 -2.45 -3.87 2.02
C GLU A 319 -1.03 -4.43 1.89
N PHE A 320 -0.93 -5.73 1.65
CA PHE A 320 0.28 -6.36 1.12
C PHE A 320 0.16 -6.49 -0.39
N ILE A 321 1.10 -5.93 -1.15
CA ILE A 321 1.21 -6.19 -2.59
C ILE A 321 2.25 -7.28 -2.79
N TRP A 322 1.78 -8.46 -3.18
CA TRP A 322 2.59 -9.63 -3.49
C TRP A 322 2.81 -9.74 -5.00
N ASP A 323 4.06 -9.82 -5.42
CA ASP A 323 4.38 -10.07 -6.83
C ASP A 323 5.66 -10.91 -6.93
N GLN A 324 5.43 -12.19 -7.21
CA GLN A 324 6.42 -13.26 -7.18
C GLN A 324 5.90 -14.48 -7.96
N GLY A 325 6.84 -15.31 -8.39
CA GLY A 325 6.61 -16.66 -8.91
C GLY A 325 7.69 -17.07 -9.91
N GLU A 326 8.47 -16.11 -10.42
CA GLU A 326 9.54 -16.35 -11.38
C GLU A 326 10.63 -17.28 -10.82
N GLY A 327 10.91 -17.22 -9.51
CA GLY A 327 11.84 -18.13 -8.84
C GLY A 327 11.42 -19.60 -8.95
N GLU A 328 10.13 -19.90 -8.86
CA GLU A 328 9.57 -21.25 -8.97
C GLU A 328 9.18 -21.65 -10.40
N GLY A 329 9.16 -20.70 -11.34
CA GLY A 329 8.66 -20.93 -12.70
C GLY A 329 9.37 -22.03 -13.48
N HIS A 330 10.62 -22.39 -13.15
CA HIS A 330 11.35 -23.52 -13.75
C HIS A 330 11.26 -24.82 -12.96
N ALA A 331 10.79 -24.73 -11.72
CA ALA A 331 10.90 -25.79 -10.73
C ALA A 331 9.55 -26.45 -10.45
N ILE A 332 8.46 -25.70 -10.53
CA ILE A 332 7.12 -26.18 -10.23
C ILE A 332 6.69 -27.26 -11.22
N ASN A 333 6.26 -28.41 -10.68
CA ASN A 333 5.89 -29.62 -11.41
C ASN A 333 7.01 -30.19 -12.30
N ASN A 334 8.27 -29.78 -12.08
CA ASN A 334 9.40 -30.34 -12.79
C ASN A 334 9.74 -31.71 -12.20
N PRO A 335 9.80 -32.80 -12.99
CA PRO A 335 10.13 -34.14 -12.50
C PRO A 335 11.49 -34.22 -11.78
N SER A 336 12.43 -33.34 -12.11
CA SER A 336 13.73 -33.26 -11.42
C SER A 336 13.67 -32.60 -10.03
N ARG A 337 12.53 -31.98 -9.68
CA ARG A 337 12.28 -31.30 -8.40
C ARG A 337 10.92 -31.72 -7.83
N PRO A 338 10.74 -33.00 -7.45
CA PRO A 338 9.42 -33.58 -7.13
C PRO A 338 8.73 -32.96 -5.91
N LEU A 339 9.45 -32.21 -5.07
CA LEU A 339 8.90 -31.51 -3.90
C LEU A 339 8.22 -30.18 -4.27
N ILE A 340 8.53 -29.62 -5.43
CA ILE A 340 8.01 -28.32 -5.89
C ILE A 340 6.85 -28.62 -6.83
N THR A 341 5.65 -28.66 -6.27
CA THR A 341 4.41 -28.99 -6.97
C THR A 341 3.43 -27.82 -6.88
N SER A 342 2.37 -27.84 -7.70
CA SER A 342 1.28 -26.86 -7.55
C SER A 342 0.66 -26.87 -6.15
N ALA A 343 0.51 -28.04 -5.54
CA ALA A 343 -0.07 -28.16 -4.21
C ALA A 343 0.86 -27.58 -3.13
N THR A 344 2.16 -27.89 -3.17
CA THR A 344 3.14 -27.37 -2.19
C THR A 344 3.36 -25.87 -2.35
N TYR A 345 3.38 -25.36 -3.59
CA TYR A 345 3.43 -23.92 -3.86
C TYR A 345 2.22 -23.18 -3.28
N LYS A 346 1.00 -23.69 -3.52
CA LYS A 346 -0.24 -23.10 -2.97
C LYS A 346 -0.24 -23.11 -1.43
N ASP A 347 0.16 -24.23 -0.81
CA ASP A 347 0.23 -24.34 0.66
C ASP A 347 1.23 -23.32 1.25
N CYS A 348 2.43 -23.21 0.68
CA CYS A 348 3.43 -22.24 1.14
C CYS A 348 2.96 -20.79 0.96
N LEU A 349 2.34 -20.47 -0.18
CA LEU A 349 1.79 -19.14 -0.43
C LEU A 349 0.72 -18.78 0.60
N MET A 350 -0.21 -19.70 0.87
CA MET A 350 -1.28 -19.50 1.85
C MET A 350 -0.74 -19.37 3.29
N ARG A 351 0.29 -20.12 3.65
CA ARG A 351 0.93 -20.01 4.98
C ARG A 351 1.66 -18.69 5.15
N LEU A 352 2.41 -18.27 4.14
CA LEU A 352 3.06 -16.96 4.13
C LEU A 352 2.01 -15.85 4.28
N PHE A 353 0.94 -15.90 3.49
CA PHE A 353 -0.15 -14.93 3.57
C PHE A 353 -0.82 -14.89 4.94
N ARG A 354 -1.10 -16.05 5.54
CA ARG A 354 -1.62 -16.11 6.92
C ARG A 354 -0.64 -15.56 7.94
N TYR A 355 0.67 -15.79 7.76
CA TYR A 355 1.70 -15.17 8.60
C TYR A 355 1.68 -13.65 8.49
N LEU A 356 1.66 -13.09 7.26
CA LEU A 356 1.57 -11.64 7.04
C LEU A 356 0.29 -11.04 7.65
N LEU A 357 -0.85 -11.70 7.48
CA LEU A 357 -2.12 -11.30 8.11
C LEU A 357 -2.07 -11.42 9.64
N SER A 358 -1.28 -12.32 10.22
CA SER A 358 -1.11 -12.37 11.68
C SER A 358 -0.39 -11.13 12.22
N LEU A 359 0.45 -10.48 11.40
CA LEU A 359 1.12 -9.21 11.72
C LEU A 359 0.17 -8.02 11.52
N SER A 360 -0.83 -8.15 10.66
CA SER A 360 -1.82 -7.09 10.34
C SER A 360 -3.17 -7.72 9.99
N PRO A 361 -4.01 -8.07 11.00
CA PRO A 361 -5.22 -8.90 10.81
C PRO A 361 -6.30 -8.31 9.91
N THR A 362 -6.29 -7.01 9.68
CA THR A 362 -7.24 -6.28 8.82
C THR A 362 -6.69 -5.99 7.43
N ALA A 363 -5.46 -6.41 7.13
CA ALA A 363 -4.84 -6.16 5.83
C ALA A 363 -5.52 -6.97 4.73
N GLU A 364 -5.52 -6.43 3.52
CA GLU A 364 -5.76 -7.19 2.30
C GLU A 364 -4.45 -7.67 1.68
N ILE A 365 -4.52 -8.69 0.81
CA ILE A 365 -3.39 -9.15 0.00
C ILE A 365 -3.74 -9.03 -1.48
N SER A 366 -3.00 -8.21 -2.20
CA SER A 366 -3.16 -8.00 -3.63
C SER A 366 -2.02 -8.68 -4.40
N ILE A 367 -2.37 -9.58 -5.33
CA ILE A 367 -1.41 -10.35 -6.12
C ILE A 367 -1.20 -9.71 -7.51
N GLY A 368 0.02 -9.30 -7.83
CA GLY A 368 0.46 -9.01 -9.20
C GLY A 368 0.73 -10.32 -9.94
N LYS A 369 0.09 -10.52 -11.10
CA LYS A 369 0.29 -11.78 -11.85
C LYS A 369 1.59 -11.75 -12.65
N LEU A 370 2.24 -12.91 -12.78
CA LEU A 370 3.52 -13.08 -13.50
C LEU A 370 3.49 -12.53 -14.93
N GLY A 371 4.50 -11.84 -15.43
CA GLY A 371 4.53 -11.49 -16.87
C GLY A 371 4.63 -12.70 -17.80
N ILE A 372 4.54 -12.46 -19.11
CA ILE A 372 5.12 -13.37 -20.11
C ILE A 372 6.60 -13.00 -20.32
N ARG A 373 7.34 -13.89 -20.97
CA ARG A 373 8.81 -13.90 -21.16
C ARG A 373 9.08 -14.16 -22.64
N THR A 374 8.90 -13.15 -23.48
CA THR A 374 8.84 -13.32 -24.94
C THR A 374 10.19 -13.38 -25.64
N ASP A 375 11.29 -13.09 -24.95
CA ASP A 375 12.58 -12.85 -25.59
C ASP A 375 13.44 -14.11 -25.79
N GLY A 376 12.96 -15.28 -25.37
CA GLY A 376 13.64 -16.57 -25.53
C GLY A 376 14.95 -16.71 -24.74
N THR A 377 15.45 -15.65 -24.10
CA THR A 377 16.68 -15.68 -23.29
C THR A 377 16.40 -16.17 -21.88
N TYR A 378 15.20 -15.90 -21.36
CA TYR A 378 14.79 -16.36 -20.05
C TYR A 378 14.23 -17.79 -20.11
N THR A 379 14.89 -18.70 -19.40
CA THR A 379 14.60 -20.14 -19.46
C THR A 379 13.62 -20.62 -18.40
N ASN A 380 13.30 -19.81 -17.38
CA ASN A 380 12.45 -20.24 -16.27
C ASN A 380 10.95 -20.06 -16.54
N ILE A 381 10.45 -20.73 -17.57
CA ILE A 381 9.12 -20.45 -18.14
C ILE A 381 8.12 -21.61 -18.04
N GLY A 382 8.57 -22.82 -17.71
CA GLY A 382 7.76 -24.04 -17.83
C GLY A 382 6.60 -24.19 -16.82
N GLY A 383 6.56 -23.35 -15.79
CA GLY A 383 5.59 -23.40 -14.71
C GLY A 383 4.76 -22.13 -14.53
N ILE A 384 4.84 -21.19 -15.48
CA ILE A 384 4.15 -19.90 -15.39
C ILE A 384 2.63 -20.12 -15.32
N GLN A 385 2.05 -21.00 -16.15
CA GLN A 385 0.61 -21.26 -16.10
C GLN A 385 0.19 -21.87 -14.76
N ALA A 386 0.98 -22.81 -14.24
CA ALA A 386 0.70 -23.45 -12.95
C ALA A 386 0.65 -22.41 -11.82
N ILE A 387 1.59 -21.47 -11.80
CA ILE A 387 1.62 -20.40 -10.79
C ILE A 387 0.45 -19.43 -10.99
N VAL A 388 0.14 -19.01 -12.22
CA VAL A 388 -0.99 -18.12 -12.51
C VAL A 388 -2.32 -18.77 -12.12
N ASP A 389 -2.48 -20.08 -12.35
CA ASP A 389 -3.64 -20.85 -11.93
C ASP A 389 -3.77 -20.85 -10.40
N ILE A 390 -2.69 -21.13 -9.66
CA ILE A 390 -2.69 -21.08 -8.20
C ILE A 390 -3.01 -19.67 -7.68
N GLN A 391 -2.45 -18.63 -8.29
CA GLN A 391 -2.76 -17.24 -7.95
C GLN A 391 -4.25 -16.94 -8.15
N ASN A 392 -4.84 -17.39 -9.26
CA ASN A 392 -6.27 -17.25 -9.51
C ASN A 392 -7.12 -18.02 -8.47
N GLU A 393 -6.74 -19.24 -8.12
CA GLU A 393 -7.41 -20.03 -7.08
C GLU A 393 -7.36 -19.32 -5.72
N VAL A 394 -6.19 -18.85 -5.30
CA VAL A 394 -6.02 -18.13 -4.03
C VAL A 394 -6.87 -16.86 -3.98
N ILE A 395 -6.93 -16.09 -5.08
CA ILE A 395 -7.79 -14.91 -5.19
C ILE A 395 -9.28 -15.29 -5.11
N ALA A 396 -9.69 -16.39 -5.75
CA ALA A 396 -11.09 -16.82 -5.78
C ALA A 396 -11.56 -17.40 -4.43
N GLU A 397 -10.69 -18.10 -3.73
CA GLU A 397 -11.01 -18.80 -2.47
C GLU A 397 -10.98 -17.89 -1.23
N ASN A 398 -10.35 -16.71 -1.31
CA ASN A 398 -10.09 -15.89 -0.14
C ASN A 398 -10.61 -14.47 -0.31
N VAL A 399 -11.60 -14.10 0.52
CA VAL A 399 -12.21 -12.77 0.50
C VAL A 399 -11.27 -11.63 0.91
N TRP A 400 -10.11 -11.91 1.51
CA TRP A 400 -9.07 -10.92 1.81
C TRP A 400 -7.99 -10.83 0.71
N CYS A 401 -8.06 -11.69 -0.30
CA CYS A 401 -7.11 -11.72 -1.41
C CYS A 401 -7.74 -11.14 -2.68
N ARG A 402 -6.95 -10.35 -3.42
CA ARG A 402 -7.36 -9.63 -4.61
C ARG A 402 -6.30 -9.71 -5.69
N MET A 403 -6.70 -9.35 -6.90
CA MET A 403 -5.77 -9.15 -7.99
C MET A 403 -5.28 -7.71 -7.98
N SER A 404 -3.96 -7.51 -7.99
CA SER A 404 -3.33 -6.18 -8.07
C SER A 404 -3.26 -5.67 -9.50
N HIS A 405 -2.66 -6.45 -10.41
CA HIS A 405 -2.45 -6.02 -11.80
C HIS A 405 -2.08 -7.21 -12.72
N GLU A 406 -2.41 -7.10 -14.00
CA GLU A 406 -1.75 -7.86 -15.07
C GLU A 406 -0.57 -7.04 -15.63
N ARG A 407 0.45 -7.73 -16.14
CA ARG A 407 1.65 -7.12 -16.76
C ARG A 407 2.21 -7.91 -17.94
N TYR A 408 1.46 -8.88 -18.46
CA TYR A 408 1.92 -9.67 -19.60
C TYR A 408 1.95 -8.85 -20.90
N ASP A 409 1.19 -7.76 -20.96
CA ASP A 409 1.07 -6.87 -22.14
C ASP A 409 2.16 -5.79 -22.20
N LEU A 410 3.04 -5.76 -21.20
CA LEU A 410 4.07 -4.75 -21.05
C LEU A 410 5.40 -5.28 -21.61
N PRO A 411 6.11 -4.49 -22.44
CA PRO A 411 7.40 -4.89 -22.98
C PRO A 411 8.43 -5.05 -21.86
N LEU A 412 9.29 -6.05 -22.02
CA LEU A 412 10.40 -6.35 -21.13
C LEU A 412 11.70 -5.71 -21.62
N PHE A 413 12.70 -5.65 -20.75
CA PHE A 413 14.09 -5.50 -21.16
C PHE A 413 14.56 -6.74 -21.92
N SER A 414 15.75 -6.63 -22.52
CA SER A 414 16.43 -7.73 -23.21
C SER A 414 16.88 -8.87 -22.29
N ASP A 415 16.71 -8.73 -20.96
CA ASP A 415 16.92 -9.81 -19.99
C ASP A 415 15.72 -10.74 -19.85
N GLY A 416 14.60 -10.38 -20.50
CA GLY A 416 13.41 -11.20 -20.57
C GLY A 416 12.60 -11.27 -19.31
N VAL A 417 12.97 -10.56 -18.23
CA VAL A 417 12.35 -10.73 -16.91
C VAL A 417 11.87 -9.41 -16.33
N HIS A 418 12.66 -8.37 -16.52
CA HIS A 418 12.45 -7.07 -15.91
C HIS A 418 11.87 -6.07 -16.89
N TYR A 419 11.27 -5.03 -16.34
CA TYR A 419 10.53 -4.04 -17.10
C TYR A 419 11.29 -2.70 -17.20
N PRO A 420 11.19 -1.98 -18.32
CA PRO A 420 11.59 -0.58 -18.38
C PRO A 420 10.81 0.30 -17.41
N LYS A 421 11.38 1.45 -17.04
CA LYS A 421 10.79 2.44 -16.13
C LYS A 421 9.29 2.71 -16.40
N ALA A 422 8.96 3.10 -17.63
CA ALA A 422 7.58 3.45 -18.00
C ALA A 422 6.59 2.30 -17.76
N GLN A 423 7.06 1.05 -17.84
CA GLN A 423 6.23 -0.12 -17.63
C GLN A 423 6.00 -0.39 -16.13
N TYR A 424 7.00 -0.17 -15.28
CA TYR A 424 6.79 -0.18 -13.82
C TYR A 424 5.81 0.91 -13.38
N GLU A 425 5.84 2.10 -14.00
CA GLU A 425 4.86 3.16 -13.72
C GLU A 425 3.43 2.71 -14.08
N ILE A 426 3.24 2.04 -15.21
CA ILE A 426 1.93 1.48 -15.61
C ILE A 426 1.47 0.40 -14.63
N MET A 427 2.34 -0.55 -14.25
CA MET A 427 2.03 -1.58 -13.25
C MET A 427 1.58 -0.94 -11.94
N ALA A 428 2.30 0.10 -11.51
CA ALA A 428 2.00 0.85 -10.30
C ALA A 428 0.63 1.52 -10.34
N GLN A 429 0.31 2.20 -11.44
CA GLN A 429 -0.98 2.86 -11.62
C GLN A 429 -2.13 1.84 -11.62
N ARG A 430 -1.94 0.67 -12.24
CA ARG A 430 -2.92 -0.43 -12.23
C ARG A 430 -3.16 -0.92 -10.79
N ALA A 431 -2.09 -1.18 -10.03
CA ALA A 431 -2.17 -1.59 -8.64
C ALA A 431 -2.90 -0.57 -7.75
N ALA A 432 -2.57 0.72 -7.90
CA ALA A 432 -3.21 1.81 -7.15
C ALA A 432 -4.72 1.89 -7.42
N ARG A 433 -5.12 1.80 -8.70
CA ARG A 433 -6.54 1.82 -9.09
C ARG A 433 -7.32 0.63 -8.53
N GLN A 434 -6.71 -0.57 -8.54
CA GLN A 434 -7.33 -1.75 -7.93
C GLN A 434 -7.55 -1.56 -6.43
N ARG A 435 -6.51 -1.14 -5.71
CA ARG A 435 -6.60 -0.82 -4.30
C ARG A 435 -7.74 0.18 -4.05
N ASP A 436 -7.74 1.32 -4.74
CA ASP A 436 -8.73 2.36 -4.48
C ASP A 436 -10.17 1.89 -4.74
N ARG A 437 -10.40 1.09 -5.79
CA ARG A 437 -11.70 0.44 -6.02
C ARG A 437 -12.10 -0.46 -4.86
N HIS A 438 -11.18 -1.30 -4.37
CA HIS A 438 -11.44 -2.19 -3.22
C HIS A 438 -11.71 -1.41 -1.94
N MET A 439 -11.07 -0.25 -1.79
CA MET A 439 -11.32 0.68 -0.69
C MET A 439 -12.59 1.52 -0.84
N GLY A 440 -13.44 1.21 -1.83
CA GLY A 440 -14.76 1.80 -2.03
C GLY A 440 -14.81 2.98 -2.98
N ALA A 441 -13.69 3.35 -3.62
CA ALA A 441 -13.72 4.41 -4.62
C ALA A 441 -14.49 3.95 -5.87
N ALA A 442 -15.31 4.84 -6.42
CA ALA A 442 -16.07 4.60 -7.65
C ALA A 442 -15.15 4.72 -8.89
N ILE A 443 -14.25 3.76 -9.07
CA ILE A 443 -13.29 3.70 -10.18
C ILE A 443 -13.69 2.56 -11.13
N THR A 444 -13.83 2.88 -12.42
CA THR A 444 -14.03 1.91 -13.50
C THR A 444 -12.69 1.54 -14.16
N ALA A 445 -12.68 0.50 -15.00
CA ALA A 445 -11.50 0.03 -15.74
C ALA A 445 -10.30 -0.17 -14.80
N THR A 446 -10.42 -1.15 -13.91
CA THR A 446 -9.37 -1.52 -12.95
C THR A 446 -8.86 -2.93 -13.21
N SER A 447 -9.75 -3.87 -13.58
CA SER A 447 -9.44 -5.30 -13.72
C SER A 447 -9.16 -5.74 -15.15
N GLY A 448 -9.55 -4.93 -16.15
CA GLY A 448 -9.51 -5.30 -17.56
C GLY A 448 -10.62 -6.30 -17.95
N PRO A 449 -10.77 -6.58 -19.26
CA PRO A 449 -11.77 -7.50 -19.76
C PRO A 449 -11.63 -8.92 -19.17
N ARG A 450 -12.75 -9.62 -19.02
CA ARG A 450 -12.80 -11.07 -18.72
C ARG A 450 -13.48 -11.78 -19.87
N PHE A 451 -13.27 -13.08 -20.00
CA PHE A 451 -13.94 -13.86 -21.04
C PHE A 451 -14.69 -15.07 -20.47
N SER A 452 -15.74 -15.44 -21.18
CA SER A 452 -16.42 -16.74 -21.12
C SER A 452 -16.51 -17.29 -22.54
N ALA A 453 -16.73 -18.59 -22.69
CA ALA A 453 -16.82 -19.20 -24.00
C ALA A 453 -17.87 -20.31 -24.04
N THR A 454 -18.55 -20.41 -25.18
CA THR A 454 -19.45 -21.51 -25.52
C THR A 454 -19.06 -22.06 -26.89
N ARG A 455 -19.43 -23.31 -27.16
CA ARG A 455 -19.12 -23.98 -28.42
C ARG A 455 -20.37 -24.54 -29.07
N SER A 456 -20.41 -24.45 -30.40
CA SER A 456 -21.37 -25.16 -31.25
C SER A 456 -20.61 -25.78 -32.42
N GLY A 457 -20.50 -27.11 -32.42
CA GLY A 457 -19.62 -27.82 -33.34
C GLY A 457 -18.15 -27.38 -33.19
N ALA A 458 -17.54 -26.90 -34.27
CA ALA A 458 -16.18 -26.36 -34.28
C ALA A 458 -16.12 -24.86 -33.93
N THR A 459 -17.26 -24.16 -33.87
CA THR A 459 -17.27 -22.72 -33.63
C THR A 459 -17.27 -22.42 -32.14
N LEU A 460 -16.29 -21.63 -31.69
CA LEU A 460 -16.24 -21.01 -30.38
C LEU A 460 -16.83 -19.61 -30.45
N THR A 461 -17.77 -19.31 -29.55
CA THR A 461 -18.23 -17.95 -29.28
C THR A 461 -17.65 -17.52 -27.93
N ILE A 462 -16.85 -16.46 -27.95
CA ILE A 462 -16.16 -15.93 -26.79
C ILE A 462 -16.81 -14.60 -26.43
N ASN A 463 -17.41 -14.52 -25.24
CA ASN A 463 -18.05 -13.31 -24.75
C ASN A 463 -17.13 -12.59 -23.77
N LEU A 464 -16.90 -11.30 -24.02
CA LEU A 464 -16.07 -10.43 -23.19
C LEU A 464 -16.94 -9.62 -22.23
N THR A 465 -16.54 -9.58 -20.96
CA THR A 465 -17.11 -8.70 -19.94
C THR A 465 -16.11 -7.61 -19.60
N HIS A 466 -16.46 -6.37 -19.93
CA HIS A 466 -15.65 -5.18 -19.67
C HIS A 466 -15.85 -4.65 -18.25
N ASP A 467 -14.83 -3.95 -17.73
CA ASP A 467 -14.86 -3.33 -16.39
C ASP A 467 -15.08 -1.80 -16.44
N GLY A 468 -15.34 -1.25 -17.63
CA GLY A 468 -15.49 0.20 -17.83
C GLY A 468 -15.47 0.65 -19.30
N ALA A 469 -15.05 -0.22 -20.21
CA ALA A 469 -15.12 -0.01 -21.65
C ALA A 469 -16.41 -0.60 -22.25
N THR A 470 -16.68 -0.24 -23.50
CA THR A 470 -17.74 -0.85 -24.33
C THR A 470 -17.18 -1.65 -25.50
N ASP A 471 -15.86 -1.60 -25.71
CA ASP A 471 -15.19 -2.23 -26.83
C ASP A 471 -13.73 -2.61 -26.48
N PHE A 472 -13.06 -3.31 -27.38
CA PHE A 472 -11.67 -3.75 -27.28
C PHE A 472 -10.87 -3.51 -28.56
N THR A 473 -9.54 -3.43 -28.39
CA THR A 473 -8.53 -3.46 -29.45
C THR A 473 -7.78 -4.80 -29.43
N GLY A 474 -7.04 -5.10 -30.51
CA GLY A 474 -6.35 -6.38 -30.72
C GLY A 474 -7.06 -7.29 -31.73
N ASN A 475 -6.38 -8.37 -32.14
CA ASN A 475 -6.86 -9.30 -33.19
C ASN A 475 -6.99 -10.75 -32.68
N GLY A 476 -7.11 -10.92 -31.36
CA GLY A 476 -7.34 -12.23 -30.73
C GLY A 476 -6.10 -13.03 -30.41
N GLU A 477 -4.91 -12.46 -30.61
CA GLU A 477 -3.69 -13.13 -30.23
C GLU A 477 -3.67 -13.37 -28.71
N GLY A 478 -3.23 -14.58 -28.35
CA GLY A 478 -3.22 -15.07 -26.98
C GLY A 478 -4.27 -16.13 -26.66
N PHE A 479 -5.26 -16.41 -27.51
CA PHE A 479 -6.14 -17.56 -27.28
C PHE A 479 -5.46 -18.89 -27.63
N TYR A 480 -5.55 -19.85 -26.71
CA TYR A 480 -5.07 -21.22 -26.89
C TYR A 480 -6.16 -22.21 -26.46
N TYR A 481 -6.32 -23.31 -27.17
CA TYR A 481 -7.29 -24.34 -26.81
C TYR A 481 -6.60 -25.67 -26.56
N MET A 482 -6.84 -26.25 -25.39
CA MET A 482 -6.34 -27.57 -25.02
C MET A 482 -7.53 -28.54 -24.99
N GLY A 483 -7.49 -29.58 -25.82
CA GLY A 483 -8.47 -30.66 -25.79
C GLY A 483 -8.44 -31.43 -24.46
N ALA A 484 -9.50 -32.16 -24.16
CA ALA A 484 -9.60 -32.97 -22.93
C ALA A 484 -8.48 -34.01 -22.74
N ASN A 485 -7.80 -34.39 -23.83
CA ASN A 485 -6.63 -35.27 -23.85
C ASN A 485 -5.29 -34.54 -23.59
N GLY A 486 -5.31 -33.24 -23.28
CA GLY A 486 -4.12 -32.42 -23.07
C GLY A 486 -3.39 -32.01 -24.35
N GLN A 487 -3.94 -32.28 -25.54
CA GLN A 487 -3.34 -31.85 -26.81
C GLN A 487 -3.87 -30.49 -27.23
N GLN A 488 -3.00 -29.64 -27.78
CA GLN A 488 -3.41 -28.35 -28.33
C GLN A 488 -4.26 -28.56 -29.59
N VAL A 489 -5.41 -27.88 -29.65
CA VAL A 489 -6.27 -27.82 -30.84
C VAL A 489 -6.06 -26.46 -31.50
N ALA A 490 -5.73 -26.47 -32.78
CA ALA A 490 -5.51 -25.23 -33.51
C ALA A 490 -6.79 -24.38 -33.57
N LEU A 491 -6.62 -23.07 -33.40
CA LEU A 491 -7.66 -22.06 -33.51
C LEU A 491 -7.43 -21.25 -34.79
N SER A 492 -8.50 -20.90 -35.49
CA SER A 492 -8.49 -20.05 -36.68
C SER A 492 -9.71 -19.13 -36.74
N GLY A 493 -9.75 -18.24 -37.74
CA GLY A 493 -10.96 -17.47 -38.05
C GLY A 493 -11.40 -16.48 -36.97
N PHE A 494 -10.45 -15.79 -36.31
CA PHE A 494 -10.79 -14.71 -35.38
C PHE A 494 -11.67 -13.66 -36.05
N THR A 495 -12.88 -13.51 -35.55
CA THR A 495 -13.86 -12.53 -36.04
C THR A 495 -14.45 -11.78 -34.87
N LYS A 496 -14.24 -10.46 -34.83
CA LYS A 496 -14.92 -9.58 -33.88
C LYS A 496 -16.36 -9.40 -34.37
N VAL A 497 -17.32 -10.00 -33.66
CA VAL A 497 -18.75 -9.88 -33.98
C VAL A 497 -19.28 -8.52 -33.55
N ASN A 498 -18.88 -8.08 -32.35
CA ASN A 498 -19.19 -6.76 -31.80
C ASN A 498 -18.19 -6.44 -30.67
N GLY A 499 -18.41 -5.33 -29.95
CA GLY A 499 -17.49 -4.89 -28.90
C GLY A 499 -17.39 -5.78 -27.66
N SER A 500 -18.22 -6.81 -27.53
CA SER A 500 -18.19 -7.77 -26.42
C SER A 500 -18.20 -9.22 -26.87
N GLN A 501 -18.02 -9.50 -28.17
CA GLN A 501 -18.10 -10.86 -28.68
C GLN A 501 -17.12 -11.12 -29.83
N ILE A 502 -16.46 -12.26 -29.75
CA ILE A 502 -15.54 -12.81 -30.74
C ILE A 502 -16.03 -14.20 -31.12
N THR A 503 -15.84 -14.59 -32.38
CA THR A 503 -15.91 -16.00 -32.79
C THR A 503 -14.56 -16.49 -33.29
N MET A 504 -14.26 -17.76 -33.03
CA MET A 504 -13.10 -18.50 -33.54
C MET A 504 -13.53 -19.90 -33.95
N THR A 505 -12.74 -20.58 -34.78
CA THR A 505 -13.01 -21.95 -35.25
C THR A 505 -11.91 -22.89 -34.76
N LEU A 506 -12.31 -24.02 -34.18
CA LEU A 506 -11.44 -25.11 -33.80
C LEU A 506 -11.18 -26.03 -35.01
N ALA A 507 -9.96 -26.54 -35.12
CA ALA A 507 -9.64 -27.58 -36.10
C ALA A 507 -10.42 -28.89 -35.89
N SER A 508 -10.89 -29.16 -34.66
CA SER A 508 -11.76 -30.29 -34.34
C SER A 508 -12.78 -29.93 -33.25
N ALA A 509 -13.99 -30.49 -33.32
CA ALA A 509 -15.10 -30.20 -32.40
C ALA A 509 -14.98 -30.94 -31.05
N VAL A 510 -13.77 -31.02 -30.48
CA VAL A 510 -13.51 -31.73 -29.22
C VAL A 510 -13.75 -30.83 -28.01
N ALA A 511 -14.31 -31.40 -26.94
CA ALA A 511 -14.39 -30.73 -25.65
C ALA A 511 -12.98 -30.41 -25.11
N GLY A 512 -12.85 -29.34 -24.34
CA GLY A 512 -11.54 -28.87 -23.89
C GLY A 512 -11.61 -27.64 -23.01
N THR A 513 -10.50 -26.90 -22.97
CA THR A 513 -10.35 -25.68 -22.19
C THR A 513 -9.75 -24.59 -23.06
N LEU A 514 -10.43 -23.45 -23.15
CA LEU A 514 -9.92 -22.23 -23.76
C LEU A 514 -9.12 -21.44 -22.72
N TYR A 515 -7.88 -21.12 -23.05
CA TYR A 515 -7.00 -20.26 -22.28
C TYR A 515 -6.83 -18.92 -22.98
N TYR A 516 -6.60 -17.88 -22.20
CA TYR A 516 -6.08 -16.63 -22.71
C TYR A 516 -4.72 -16.31 -22.07
N ILE A 517 -3.70 -16.25 -22.92
CA ILE A 517 -2.26 -16.27 -22.61
C ILE A 517 -1.92 -17.51 -21.78
N TYR A 518 -1.55 -18.58 -22.48
CA TYR A 518 -1.16 -19.87 -21.89
C TYR A 518 0.36 -19.97 -21.73
N ASP A 519 0.82 -20.29 -20.52
CA ASP A 519 2.25 -20.41 -20.16
C ASP A 519 3.06 -19.20 -20.67
N ASN A 520 4.05 -19.47 -21.53
CA ASN A 520 4.94 -18.51 -22.13
C ASN A 520 4.90 -18.58 -23.65
N GLN A 521 3.72 -18.90 -24.19
CA GLN A 521 3.55 -18.98 -25.63
C GLN A 521 3.85 -17.62 -26.28
N PRO A 522 4.57 -17.58 -27.40
CA PRO A 522 4.91 -16.33 -28.08
C PRO A 522 3.64 -15.58 -28.49
N VAL A 523 3.59 -14.29 -28.16
CA VAL A 523 2.54 -13.38 -28.62
C VAL A 523 3.13 -12.03 -29.02
N THR A 524 2.55 -11.42 -30.04
CA THR A 524 2.80 -10.04 -30.43
C THR A 524 2.01 -9.12 -29.50
N LEU A 525 2.72 -8.35 -28.66
CA LEU A 525 2.08 -7.52 -27.62
C LEU A 525 1.09 -6.47 -28.16
N ALA A 526 1.22 -6.06 -29.42
CA ALA A 526 0.29 -5.13 -30.08
C ALA A 526 -1.06 -5.77 -30.44
N ASN A 527 -1.10 -7.10 -30.51
CA ASN A 527 -2.23 -7.90 -30.97
C ASN A 527 -3.07 -8.48 -29.83
N VAL A 528 -2.54 -8.46 -28.60
CA VAL A 528 -3.28 -8.90 -27.41
C VAL A 528 -4.50 -8.01 -27.18
N ILE A 529 -5.56 -8.61 -26.65
CA ILE A 529 -6.82 -7.92 -26.38
C ILE A 529 -6.63 -6.96 -25.22
N ARG A 530 -7.02 -5.70 -25.45
CA ARG A 530 -7.06 -4.64 -24.44
C ARG A 530 -8.38 -3.91 -24.50
N ASP A 531 -8.87 -3.41 -23.37
CA ASP A 531 -10.01 -2.51 -23.39
C ASP A 531 -9.65 -1.17 -24.09
N ASN A 532 -10.63 -0.51 -24.68
CA ASN A 532 -10.44 0.80 -25.31
C ASN A 532 -10.75 1.97 -24.37
N SER A 533 -10.69 1.74 -23.06
CA SER A 533 -10.95 2.79 -22.08
C SER A 533 -9.81 3.82 -22.06
N ALA A 534 -10.03 4.97 -21.40
CA ALA A 534 -8.97 5.95 -21.15
C ALA A 534 -7.79 5.36 -20.34
N TYR A 535 -8.01 4.23 -19.66
CA TYR A 535 -7.00 3.48 -18.94
C TYR A 535 -6.93 2.07 -19.54
N THR A 536 -6.33 1.96 -20.72
CA THR A 536 -6.21 0.70 -21.46
C THR A 536 -5.67 -0.43 -20.58
N LEU A 537 -6.49 -1.45 -20.32
CA LEU A 537 -6.11 -2.64 -19.59
C LEU A 537 -6.13 -3.89 -20.46
N PRO A 538 -5.13 -4.78 -20.31
CA PRO A 538 -5.13 -6.09 -20.95
C PRO A 538 -6.31 -6.95 -20.48
N MET A 539 -6.79 -7.83 -21.34
CA MET A 539 -7.73 -8.88 -20.92
C MET A 539 -7.08 -9.78 -19.87
N ARG A 540 -7.83 -10.11 -18.82
CA ARG A 540 -7.34 -10.94 -17.73
C ARG A 540 -6.99 -12.33 -18.22
N ARG A 541 -5.85 -12.83 -17.75
CA ARG A 541 -5.51 -14.23 -17.95
C ARG A 541 -6.44 -15.12 -17.17
N GLY A 542 -6.87 -16.19 -17.84
CA GLY A 542 -7.83 -17.12 -17.31
C GLY A 542 -8.01 -18.30 -18.25
N LYS A 543 -8.88 -19.22 -17.81
CA LYS A 543 -9.24 -20.42 -18.55
C LYS A 543 -10.72 -20.71 -18.37
N VAL A 544 -11.34 -21.27 -19.40
CA VAL A 544 -12.77 -21.62 -19.41
C VAL A 544 -12.90 -23.01 -20.01
N SER A 545 -13.47 -23.94 -19.26
CA SER A 545 -13.83 -25.25 -19.78
C SER A 545 -15.00 -25.10 -20.76
N VAL A 546 -14.85 -25.72 -21.93
CA VAL A 546 -15.82 -25.65 -23.02
C VAL A 546 -16.23 -27.08 -23.39
N ALA A 547 -17.51 -27.38 -23.15
CA ALA A 547 -18.08 -28.71 -23.39
C ALA A 547 -18.33 -28.96 -24.87
#